data_AF-A0AAN7AVV5-F1
#
_entry.id   AF-A0AAN7AVV5-F1
#
_cell.length_a   1.000
_cell.length_b   1.000
_cell.length_c   1.000
_cell.angle_alpha   90.00
_cell.angle_beta   90.00
_cell.angle_gamma   90.00
#
_symmetry.space_group_name_H-M   'P 1'
#
loop_
_entity.id
_entity.type
_entity.pdbx_description
1 polymer ?
#
loop_
_entity_poly.entity_id
_entity_poly.type
_entity_poly.pdbx_seq_one_letter_code
_entity_poly.pdbx_strand_id
1 'polypeptide(L)'
;MLKLFGKWTWAPGSQQSQTASHGTDDTALHLKPIIFIGHGLGGILIKKALIIAEAEKNYQLLWDAARGVMFFAVPHRLSRYDWGRYLRLVLKINAPIPGLKPTYTMESQASANCEALLGITEEFRRLQKYLAFVKYIEGRLMPGLEAPLIDEPCSWMDAPRKLELKLDGHYLNLCKFEKQDHRAQIIGQFDTVASHLKYLIGASKALEHIDDEARAALESLCPPGFHGSLMVKEATTGAFPRLRKAFQNRAGNDSESRLLWIQGPQNPEKASFVRHVITDLIPFSAQGKVAYCLLDDSVPGRRKLEHLLRTTLHHALRIEPELIRHYLVPHFRKAIDIGALDVADDDIWTLEVLVPLWPEAVAKVTSRGVLTVVVDSFSELPVDCQQGFLKCIDDFRLTKAVHRDCLKVLLVSGEGKRPTRSRRSWVLSSFKVVKVC
;
A
#
# COMPACT_ATOMS: atom_id res chain seq x y z
N MET A 1 7.23 20.56 7.70
CA MET A 1 8.30 19.73 7.09
C MET A 1 8.70 20.15 5.67
N LEU A 2 7.89 20.94 4.93
CA LEU A 2 8.17 21.39 3.54
C LEU A 2 8.90 22.75 3.40
N LYS A 3 9.37 23.37 4.48
CA LYS A 3 10.09 24.67 4.43
C LYS A 3 11.62 24.58 4.59
N LEU A 4 12.19 23.38 4.63
CA LEU A 4 13.64 23.16 4.80
C LEU A 4 14.40 22.83 3.51
N PHE A 5 13.71 22.78 2.36
CA PHE A 5 14.36 22.62 1.05
C PHE A 5 14.30 23.96 0.32
N GLY A 6 15.47 24.56 0.11
CA GLY A 6 15.63 25.82 -0.61
C GLY A 6 15.03 25.74 -2.03
N LYS A 7 14.66 26.90 -2.56
CA LYS A 7 14.15 27.06 -3.93
C LYS A 7 15.09 26.37 -4.92
N TRP A 8 14.61 25.29 -5.52
CA TRP A 8 15.24 24.71 -6.71
C TRP A 8 14.91 25.64 -7.88
N THR A 9 15.82 26.54 -8.23
CA THR A 9 15.74 27.26 -9.51
C THR A 9 16.20 26.32 -10.61
N TRP A 10 15.25 25.88 -11.43
CA TRP A 10 15.52 25.18 -12.68
C TRP A 10 16.26 26.15 -13.60
N ALA A 11 17.54 25.89 -13.89
CA ALA A 11 18.25 26.61 -14.93
C ALA A 11 17.81 26.04 -16.29
N PRO A 12 17.26 26.84 -17.21
CA PRO A 12 16.91 26.35 -18.54
C PRO A 12 18.21 26.07 -19.32
N GLY A 13 18.57 24.80 -19.42
CA GLY A 13 19.56 24.32 -20.38
C GLY A 13 19.00 24.44 -21.80
N SER A 14 19.78 25.07 -22.67
CA SER A 14 19.60 25.29 -24.11
C SER A 14 18.70 24.29 -24.83
N GLN A 15 17.59 24.81 -25.39
CA GLN A 15 16.79 24.13 -26.41
C GLN A 15 17.65 23.87 -27.64
N GLN A 16 18.00 22.61 -27.89
CA GLN A 16 18.19 22.12 -29.25
C GLN A 16 16.95 21.30 -29.61
N SER A 17 16.13 21.89 -30.48
CA SER A 17 14.97 21.26 -31.08
C SER A 17 15.43 20.08 -31.94
N GLN A 18 15.12 18.86 -31.52
CA GLN A 18 15.01 17.72 -32.44
C GLN A 18 13.54 17.41 -32.63
N THR A 19 13.07 17.66 -33.85
CA THR A 19 11.75 17.33 -34.36
C THR A 19 11.60 15.82 -34.40
N ALA A 20 10.88 15.25 -33.42
CA ALA A 20 10.45 13.86 -33.47
C ALA A 20 9.28 13.75 -34.46
N SER A 21 9.55 13.05 -35.57
CA SER A 21 8.60 12.66 -36.60
C SER A 21 7.40 11.92 -36.01
N HIS A 22 6.19 12.33 -36.41
CA HIS A 22 4.97 11.55 -36.28
C HIS A 22 5.15 10.17 -36.93
N GLY A 23 5.39 9.16 -36.11
CA GLY A 23 5.20 7.75 -36.43
C GLY A 23 4.06 7.24 -35.57
N THR A 24 2.97 6.83 -36.22
CA THR A 24 1.84 6.10 -35.65
C THR A 24 2.32 4.79 -35.04
N ASP A 25 2.49 4.76 -33.73
CA ASP A 25 2.61 3.54 -32.92
C ASP A 25 2.02 3.82 -31.52
N ASP A 26 0.72 4.15 -31.51
CA ASP A 26 -0.08 4.49 -30.33
C ASP A 26 -0.81 3.26 -29.75
N THR A 27 -0.24 2.07 -29.96
CA THR A 27 -0.77 0.79 -29.48
C THR A 27 0.16 0.21 -28.40
N ALA A 28 -0.36 0.18 -27.17
CA ALA A 28 0.27 -0.24 -25.91
C ALA A 28 1.18 0.80 -25.22
N LEU A 29 0.56 1.73 -24.48
CA LEU A 29 1.22 2.51 -23.42
C LEU A 29 1.65 1.56 -22.28
N HIS A 30 2.68 0.75 -22.52
CA HIS A 30 3.37 0.02 -21.47
C HIS A 30 3.98 1.05 -20.53
N LEU A 31 3.48 1.10 -19.28
CA LEU A 31 4.05 1.93 -18.22
C LEU A 31 5.56 1.64 -18.11
N LYS A 32 6.39 2.64 -18.42
CA LYS A 32 7.84 2.53 -18.29
C LYS A 32 8.19 2.18 -16.84
N PRO A 33 8.88 1.06 -16.56
CA PRO A 33 9.19 0.66 -15.19
C PRO A 33 10.03 1.71 -14.47
N ILE A 34 9.64 2.06 -13.25
CA ILE A 34 10.33 3.04 -12.41
C ILE A 34 11.02 2.31 -11.25
N ILE A 35 12.32 2.57 -11.11
CA ILE A 35 13.12 2.11 -9.98
C ILE A 35 13.51 3.34 -9.17
N PHE A 36 13.17 3.35 -7.89
CA PHE A 36 13.53 4.44 -6.99
C PHE A 36 14.88 4.17 -6.34
N ILE A 37 15.72 5.20 -6.24
CA ILE A 37 17.02 5.09 -5.59
C ILE A 37 17.08 6.13 -4.47
N GLY A 38 17.28 5.66 -3.24
CA GLY A 38 17.25 6.49 -2.05
C GLY A 38 18.48 6.31 -1.18
N HIS A 39 19.16 7.41 -0.86
CA HIS A 39 20.24 7.45 0.14
C HIS A 39 19.75 8.14 1.42
N GLY A 40 20.08 7.58 2.59
CA GLY A 40 19.74 8.16 3.89
C GLY A 40 18.25 8.50 4.01
N LEU A 41 17.92 9.74 4.38
CA LEU A 41 16.52 10.21 4.49
C LEU A 41 15.75 10.18 3.17
N GLY A 42 16.43 10.22 2.02
CA GLY A 42 15.79 10.09 0.70
C GLY A 42 15.03 8.76 0.56
N GLY A 43 15.52 7.69 1.19
CA GLY A 43 14.80 6.42 1.23
C GLY A 43 13.48 6.51 1.99
N ILE A 44 13.41 7.27 3.09
CA ILE A 44 12.17 7.48 3.85
C ILE A 44 11.18 8.33 3.04
N LEU A 45 11.66 9.32 2.29
CA LEU A 45 10.83 10.11 1.37
C LEU A 45 10.22 9.23 0.26
N ILE A 46 11.02 8.34 -0.35
CA ILE A 46 10.53 7.39 -1.35
C ILE A 46 9.43 6.49 -0.76
N LYS A 47 9.62 5.99 0.46
CA LYS A 47 8.57 5.20 1.13
C LYS A 47 7.26 5.98 1.24
N LYS A 48 7.32 7.24 1.69
CA LYS A 48 6.12 8.09 1.80
C LYS A 48 5.50 8.39 0.44
N ALA A 49 6.32 8.68 -0.57
CA ALA A 49 5.85 8.91 -1.93
C ALA A 49 5.13 7.68 -2.50
N LEU A 50 5.65 6.46 -2.28
CA LEU A 50 5.02 5.23 -2.73
C LEU A 50 3.75 4.88 -1.95
N ILE A 51 3.69 5.19 -0.65
CA ILE A 51 2.46 5.11 0.14
C ILE A 51 1.38 6.02 -0.45
N ILE A 52 1.74 7.27 -0.75
CA ILE A 52 0.83 8.23 -1.39
C ILE A 52 0.45 7.73 -2.78
N ALA A 53 1.41 7.24 -3.56
CA ALA A 53 1.19 6.79 -4.92
C ALA A 53 0.21 5.63 -5.02
N GLU A 54 0.26 4.70 -4.07
CA GLU A 54 -0.65 3.57 -4.03
C GLU A 54 -2.04 3.94 -3.49
N ALA A 55 -2.13 4.98 -2.63
CA ALA A 55 -3.38 5.41 -2.03
C ALA A 55 -4.15 6.43 -2.87
N GLU A 56 -3.45 7.28 -3.63
CA GLU A 56 -4.03 8.42 -4.35
C GLU A 56 -4.05 8.23 -5.86
N LYS A 57 -5.24 8.44 -6.45
CA LYS A 57 -5.50 8.40 -7.90
C LYS A 57 -4.43 9.06 -8.75
N ASN A 58 -4.10 10.30 -8.40
CA ASN A 58 -3.28 11.18 -9.24
C ASN A 58 -1.87 10.62 -9.44
N TYR A 59 -1.50 9.61 -8.64
CA TYR A 59 -0.20 8.97 -8.64
C TYR A 59 -0.33 7.45 -8.86
N GLN A 60 -1.50 6.93 -9.26
CA GLN A 60 -1.71 5.50 -9.48
C GLN A 60 -0.81 4.94 -10.58
N LEU A 61 -0.61 5.70 -11.67
CA LEU A 61 0.33 5.35 -12.73
C LEU A 61 1.78 5.25 -12.20
N LEU A 62 2.15 6.11 -11.25
CA LEU A 62 3.46 6.04 -10.60
C LEU A 62 3.59 4.76 -9.77
N TRP A 63 2.54 4.37 -9.04
CA TRP A 63 2.53 3.12 -8.30
C TRP A 63 2.62 1.91 -9.24
N ASP A 64 1.80 1.86 -10.29
CA ASP A 64 1.77 0.72 -11.22
C ASP A 64 3.08 0.61 -12.01
N ALA A 65 3.73 1.75 -12.31
CA ALA A 65 5.08 1.78 -12.89
C ALA A 65 6.19 1.39 -11.90
N ALA A 66 6.01 1.60 -10.58
CA ALA A 66 7.05 1.34 -9.58
C ALA A 66 7.37 -0.16 -9.44
N ARG A 67 8.62 -0.56 -9.69
CA ARG A 67 9.07 -1.98 -9.66
C ARG A 67 9.86 -2.35 -8.43
N GLY A 68 10.70 -1.42 -8.01
CA GLY A 68 11.59 -1.68 -6.91
C GLY A 68 12.27 -0.44 -6.39
N VAL A 69 12.96 -0.64 -5.28
CA VAL A 69 13.66 0.42 -4.58
C VAL A 69 15.07 -0.05 -4.21
N MET A 70 16.05 0.78 -4.54
CA MET A 70 17.43 0.62 -4.13
C MET A 70 17.75 1.59 -2.99
N PHE A 71 18.02 1.05 -1.81
CA PHE A 71 18.31 1.83 -0.60
C PHE A 71 19.81 1.82 -0.29
N PHE A 72 20.36 2.99 0.02
CA PHE A 72 21.73 3.18 0.46
C PHE A 72 21.74 3.81 1.85
N ALA A 73 22.23 3.08 2.86
CA ALA A 73 22.32 3.52 4.25
C ALA A 73 21.05 4.24 4.77
N VAL A 74 19.87 3.64 4.52
CA VAL A 74 18.60 4.23 4.94
C VAL A 74 18.29 3.83 6.39
N PRO A 75 18.05 4.78 7.31
CA PRO A 75 17.64 4.51 8.69
C PRO A 75 16.19 4.03 8.76
N HIS A 76 15.91 2.77 8.41
CA HIS A 76 14.55 2.26 8.40
C HIS A 76 13.90 2.23 9.78
N ARG A 77 14.64 1.81 10.81
CA ARG A 77 14.17 1.53 12.17
C ARG A 77 15.06 2.16 13.24
N LEU A 78 15.44 3.40 13.02
CA LEU A 78 16.26 4.12 13.98
C LEU A 78 15.46 4.42 15.25
N SER A 79 16.04 4.21 16.44
CA SER A 79 15.35 4.47 17.69
C SER A 79 15.06 5.96 17.88
N ARG A 80 14.03 6.29 18.68
CA ARG A 80 13.72 7.68 19.08
C ARG A 80 14.95 8.43 19.59
N TYR A 81 15.82 7.75 20.34
CA TYR A 81 16.99 8.36 20.97
C TYR A 81 18.13 8.57 19.97
N ASP A 82 18.20 7.75 18.92
CA ASP A 82 19.27 7.79 17.93
C ASP A 82 19.00 8.80 16.81
N TRP A 83 17.74 9.17 16.55
CA TRP A 83 17.39 10.17 15.53
C TRP A 83 18.09 11.51 15.72
N GLY A 84 18.17 11.99 16.97
CA GLY A 84 18.89 13.23 17.26
C GLY A 84 20.38 13.13 16.91
N ARG A 85 21.03 12.02 17.27
CA ARG A 85 22.44 11.76 16.94
C ARG A 85 22.64 11.65 15.42
N TYR A 86 21.83 10.84 14.76
CA TYR A 86 21.88 10.63 13.31
C TYR A 86 21.71 11.95 12.56
N LEU A 87 20.65 12.71 12.86
CA LEU A 87 20.36 13.96 12.16
C LEU A 87 21.45 15.00 12.43
N ARG A 88 21.97 15.09 13.66
CA ARG A 88 23.12 15.95 13.95
C ARG A 88 24.33 15.60 13.10
N LEU A 89 24.67 14.32 13.01
CA LEU A 89 25.80 13.86 12.22
C LEU A 89 25.57 14.16 10.74
N VAL A 90 24.45 13.72 10.17
CA VAL A 90 24.12 13.97 8.75
C VAL A 90 24.13 15.46 8.39
N LEU A 91 23.52 16.31 9.22
CA LEU A 91 23.45 17.76 8.99
C LEU A 91 24.81 18.44 9.15
N LYS A 92 25.60 18.05 10.16
CA LYS A 92 26.97 18.58 10.34
C LYS A 92 27.86 18.20 9.16
N ILE A 93 27.69 16.99 8.64
CA ILE A 93 28.50 16.48 7.55
C ILE A 93 28.11 17.08 6.20
N ASN A 94 26.80 17.23 5.94
CA ASN A 94 26.27 17.85 4.72
C ASN A 94 26.14 19.37 4.85
N ALA A 95 26.78 19.98 5.86
CA ALA A 95 26.71 21.41 6.06
C ALA A 95 27.32 22.14 4.84
N PRO A 96 26.65 23.16 4.30
CA PRO A 96 27.18 23.95 3.19
C PRO A 96 28.48 24.66 3.57
N ILE A 97 28.69 24.87 4.87
CA ILE A 97 29.90 25.46 5.45
C ILE A 97 30.48 24.45 6.45
N PRO A 98 31.75 24.02 6.31
CA PRO A 98 32.39 23.11 7.24
C PRO A 98 32.32 23.62 8.68
N GLY A 99 31.92 22.74 9.60
CA GLY A 99 31.84 23.07 11.04
C GLY A 99 30.53 23.72 11.49
N LEU A 100 29.62 24.07 10.59
CA LEU A 100 28.28 24.52 10.96
C LEU A 100 27.55 23.40 11.72
N LYS A 101 27.02 23.75 12.89
CA LYS A 101 26.21 22.84 13.69
C LYS A 101 24.73 23.06 13.40
N PRO A 102 23.90 22.00 13.47
CA PRO A 102 22.45 22.14 13.41
C PRO A 102 21.97 23.15 14.46
N THR A 103 20.96 23.93 14.11
CA THR A 103 20.32 24.80 15.10
C THR A 103 19.51 23.97 16.09
N TYR A 104 19.32 24.49 17.31
CA TYR A 104 18.46 23.87 18.32
C TYR A 104 17.06 23.57 17.77
N THR A 105 16.49 24.47 16.96
CA THR A 105 15.19 24.28 16.31
C THR A 105 15.19 23.08 15.36
N MET A 106 16.26 22.89 14.56
CA MET A 106 16.37 21.74 13.67
C MET A 106 16.48 20.43 14.46
N GLU A 107 17.24 20.40 15.55
CA GLU A 107 17.37 19.23 16.43
C GLU A 107 16.06 18.92 17.19
N SER A 108 15.35 19.95 17.62
CA SER A 108 14.05 19.84 18.28
C SER A 108 12.99 19.30 17.33
N GLN A 109 12.89 19.84 16.11
CA GLN A 109 11.97 19.34 15.09
C GLN A 109 12.31 17.92 14.65
N ALA A 110 13.59 17.61 14.46
CA ALA A 110 14.09 16.27 14.22
C ALA A 110 13.58 15.28 15.28
N SER A 111 13.76 15.62 16.56
CA SER A 111 13.37 14.80 17.70
C SER A 111 11.85 14.69 17.87
N ALA A 112 11.10 15.74 17.53
CA ALA A 112 9.64 15.73 17.59
C ALA A 112 8.99 14.89 16.47
N ASN A 113 9.68 14.72 15.33
CA ASN A 113 9.15 14.02 14.16
C ASN A 113 9.63 12.56 14.04
N CYS A 114 10.41 12.04 14.99
CA CYS A 114 10.91 10.65 14.97
C CYS A 114 9.79 9.62 14.79
N GLU A 115 8.69 9.80 15.52
CA GLU A 115 7.53 8.91 15.47
C GLU A 115 6.86 8.94 14.10
N ALA A 116 6.79 10.11 13.45
CA ALA A 116 6.27 10.23 12.09
C ALA A 116 7.15 9.48 11.08
N LEU A 117 8.48 9.55 11.22
CA LEU A 117 9.42 8.83 10.35
C LEU A 117 9.34 7.31 10.53
N LEU A 118 9.22 6.83 11.77
CA LEU A 118 8.97 5.43 12.08
C LEU A 118 7.61 4.96 11.53
N GLY A 119 6.57 5.79 11.70
CA GLY A 119 5.23 5.54 11.17
C GLY A 119 5.22 5.35 9.64
N ILE A 120 6.05 6.08 8.90
CA ILE A 120 6.24 5.89 7.46
C ILE A 120 6.83 4.50 7.16
N THR A 121 7.85 4.07 7.90
CA THR A 121 8.44 2.73 7.69
C THR A 121 7.44 1.62 7.97
N GLU A 122 6.65 1.74 9.05
CA GLU A 122 5.64 0.75 9.42
C GLU A 122 4.53 0.69 8.37
N GLU A 123 4.02 1.84 7.93
CA GLU A 123 2.99 1.90 6.89
C GLU A 123 3.48 1.34 5.55
N PHE A 124 4.75 1.58 5.20
CA PHE A 124 5.35 1.08 3.96
C PHE A 124 5.46 -0.45 3.93
N ARG A 125 5.45 -1.13 5.09
CA ARG A 125 5.58 -2.60 5.19
C ARG A 125 4.60 -3.33 4.28
N ARG A 126 3.35 -2.88 4.20
CA ARG A 126 2.30 -3.48 3.37
C ARG A 126 2.62 -3.51 1.86
N LEU A 127 3.45 -2.57 1.40
CA LEU A 127 3.82 -2.43 0.00
C LEU A 127 5.02 -3.30 -0.38
N GLN A 128 5.79 -3.80 0.60
CA GLN A 128 7.03 -4.53 0.36
C GLN A 128 6.83 -5.83 -0.43
N LYS A 129 5.68 -6.49 -0.28
CA LYS A 129 5.36 -7.69 -1.07
C LYS A 129 5.21 -7.43 -2.57
N TYR A 130 4.89 -6.19 -2.96
CA TYR A 130 4.65 -5.83 -4.37
C TYR A 130 5.88 -5.26 -5.07
N LEU A 131 6.96 -4.98 -4.33
CA LEU A 131 8.18 -4.38 -4.86
C LEU A 131 9.36 -5.35 -4.71
N ALA A 132 10.42 -5.12 -5.48
CA ALA A 132 11.73 -5.72 -5.25
C ALA A 132 12.67 -4.71 -4.61
N PHE A 133 13.61 -5.18 -3.80
CA PHE A 133 14.51 -4.31 -3.05
C PHE A 133 15.96 -4.73 -3.22
N VAL A 134 16.82 -3.72 -3.28
CA VAL A 134 18.25 -3.87 -3.08
C VAL A 134 18.63 -2.89 -1.99
N LYS A 135 19.34 -3.36 -0.97
CA LYS A 135 19.72 -2.56 0.18
C LYS A 135 21.22 -2.68 0.40
N TYR A 136 21.86 -1.52 0.53
CA TYR A 136 23.25 -1.39 0.89
C TYR A 136 23.42 -0.74 2.25
N ILE A 137 24.28 -1.32 3.06
CA ILE A 137 24.74 -0.74 4.33
C ILE A 137 26.23 -0.45 4.26
N GLU A 138 26.69 0.35 5.22
CA GLU A 138 28.08 0.82 5.32
C GLU A 138 29.04 -0.37 5.55
N GLY A 139 30.10 -0.44 4.74
CA GLY A 139 31.19 -1.40 4.90
C GLY A 139 32.38 -0.82 5.67
N ARG A 140 32.48 0.52 5.78
CA ARG A 140 33.52 1.21 6.55
C ARG A 140 32.91 2.15 7.58
N LEU A 141 33.61 2.30 8.71
CA LEU A 141 33.29 3.31 9.71
C LEU A 141 33.66 4.69 9.19
N MET A 142 32.86 5.69 9.55
CA MET A 142 33.26 7.08 9.34
C MET A 142 34.43 7.43 10.27
N PRO A 143 35.41 8.24 9.80
CA PRO A 143 36.46 8.76 10.66
C PRO A 143 35.87 9.47 11.90
N GLY A 144 36.34 9.08 13.09
CA GLY A 144 35.88 9.64 14.37
C GLY A 144 34.58 9.03 14.92
N LEU A 145 34.01 8.00 14.28
CA LEU A 145 32.95 7.19 14.86
C LEU A 145 33.47 5.78 15.20
N GLU A 146 33.06 5.27 16.36
CA GLU A 146 33.38 3.91 16.83
C GLU A 146 32.41 2.84 16.29
N ALA A 147 31.30 3.28 15.70
CA ALA A 147 30.25 2.41 15.16
C ALA A 147 29.70 2.98 13.84
N PRO A 148 29.12 2.14 12.96
CA PRO A 148 28.47 2.60 11.73
C PRO A 148 27.38 3.61 12.06
N LEU A 149 27.15 4.57 11.15
CA LEU A 149 26.08 5.55 11.38
C LEU A 149 24.71 4.87 11.32
N ILE A 150 24.57 3.92 10.40
CA ILE A 150 23.43 3.02 10.27
C ILE A 150 23.92 1.58 10.49
N ASP A 151 23.54 0.99 11.62
CA ASP A 151 23.84 -0.41 11.93
C ASP A 151 22.83 -1.39 11.28
N GLU A 152 23.12 -2.69 11.38
CA GLU A 152 22.27 -3.74 10.85
C GLU A 152 20.83 -3.69 11.40
N PRO A 153 20.59 -3.58 12.73
CA PRO A 153 19.25 -3.42 13.29
C PRO A 153 18.47 -2.23 12.72
N CYS A 154 19.08 -1.05 12.64
CA CYS A 154 18.42 0.17 12.15
C CYS A 154 18.11 0.10 10.66
N SER A 155 18.89 -0.68 9.93
CA SER A 155 18.72 -0.89 8.50
C SER A 155 17.73 -2.03 8.18
N TRP A 156 17.26 -2.80 9.16
CA TRP A 156 16.46 -4.00 8.91
C TRP A 156 15.12 -3.72 8.20
N MET A 157 14.78 -4.58 7.24
CA MET A 157 13.54 -4.54 6.46
C MET A 157 13.03 -5.97 6.20
N ASP A 158 11.72 -6.17 6.33
CA ASP A 158 11.05 -7.47 6.24
C ASP A 158 10.51 -7.76 4.82
N ALA A 159 11.26 -7.35 3.80
CA ALA A 159 10.82 -7.47 2.42
C ALA A 159 11.12 -8.88 1.87
N PRO A 160 10.15 -9.56 1.24
CA PRO A 160 10.33 -10.93 0.77
C PRO A 160 11.29 -11.04 -0.43
N ARG A 161 11.31 -10.01 -1.29
CA ARG A 161 12.17 -9.95 -2.49
C ARG A 161 13.27 -8.92 -2.30
N LYS A 162 14.21 -9.18 -1.39
CA LYS A 162 15.33 -8.27 -1.08
C LYS A 162 16.70 -8.90 -1.30
N LEU A 163 17.63 -8.09 -1.79
CA LEU A 163 19.07 -8.32 -1.70
C LEU A 163 19.65 -7.35 -0.68
N GLU A 164 20.49 -7.85 0.23
CA GLU A 164 21.12 -7.03 1.28
C GLU A 164 22.63 -7.26 1.28
N LEU A 165 23.40 -6.18 1.09
CA LEU A 165 24.86 -6.23 0.96
C LEU A 165 25.53 -5.08 1.69
N LYS A 166 26.82 -5.25 2.04
CA LYS A 166 27.71 -4.16 2.45
C LYS A 166 28.46 -3.63 1.23
N LEU A 167 28.47 -2.31 1.03
CA LEU A 167 29.36 -1.69 0.05
C LEU A 167 30.58 -1.11 0.77
N ASP A 168 31.72 -1.19 0.12
CA ASP A 168 32.99 -0.73 0.66
C ASP A 168 33.07 0.82 0.64
N GLY A 169 32.42 1.42 1.63
CA GLY A 169 32.30 2.85 1.85
C GLY A 169 31.64 3.12 3.21
N HIS A 170 31.85 4.32 3.72
CA HIS A 170 31.14 4.85 4.87
C HIS A 170 29.92 5.68 4.40
N TYR A 171 29.08 6.15 5.32
CA TYR A 171 27.79 6.79 5.02
C TYR A 171 27.80 7.83 3.88
N LEU A 172 28.88 8.63 3.72
CA LEU A 172 28.96 9.73 2.74
C LEU A 172 29.48 9.37 1.37
N ASN A 173 30.31 8.34 1.28
CA ASN A 173 30.92 7.91 0.03
C ASN A 173 30.35 6.57 -0.45
N LEU A 174 29.34 6.02 0.25
CA LEU A 174 28.65 4.79 -0.16
C LEU A 174 28.10 4.83 -1.60
N CYS A 175 27.73 6.03 -2.08
CA CYS A 175 27.26 6.26 -3.46
C CYS A 175 28.30 6.95 -4.35
N LYS A 176 29.56 7.07 -3.91
CA LYS A 176 30.65 7.72 -4.64
C LYS A 176 31.63 6.66 -5.11
N PHE A 177 31.39 6.15 -6.31
CA PHE A 177 32.21 5.10 -6.88
C PHE A 177 33.46 5.70 -7.52
N GLU A 178 34.62 5.16 -7.17
CA GLU A 178 35.86 5.49 -7.87
C GLU A 178 35.81 4.95 -9.31
N LYS A 179 36.53 5.63 -10.21
CA LYS A 179 36.65 5.17 -11.59
C LYS A 179 37.42 3.85 -11.59
N GLN A 180 36.76 2.80 -12.05
CA GLN A 180 37.31 1.45 -12.05
C GLN A 180 38.59 1.39 -12.89
N ASP A 181 39.65 0.82 -12.33
CA ASP A 181 40.82 0.45 -13.11
C ASP A 181 40.47 -0.81 -13.91
N HIS A 182 40.27 -0.65 -15.22
CA HIS A 182 39.95 -1.74 -16.15
C HIS A 182 41.03 -2.85 -16.19
N ARG A 183 42.19 -2.65 -15.57
CA ARG A 183 43.25 -3.67 -15.42
C ARG A 183 43.04 -4.61 -14.24
N ALA A 184 42.25 -4.21 -13.24
CA ALA A 184 41.92 -5.07 -12.11
C ALA A 184 40.77 -6.02 -12.51
N GLN A 185 40.99 -7.33 -12.43
CA GLN A 185 39.96 -8.36 -12.67
C GLN A 185 38.86 -8.40 -11.58
N ILE A 186 38.71 -7.33 -10.79
CA ILE A 186 37.76 -7.24 -9.69
C ILE A 186 36.55 -6.44 -10.17
N ILE A 187 35.35 -7.02 -10.00
CA ILE A 187 34.08 -6.34 -10.25
C ILE A 187 34.02 -5.11 -9.34
N GLY A 188 33.91 -3.92 -9.92
CA GLY A 188 33.83 -2.68 -9.18
C GLY A 188 32.52 -2.58 -8.40
N GLN A 189 32.50 -1.71 -7.38
CA GLN A 189 31.26 -1.43 -6.64
C GLN A 189 30.15 -0.90 -7.56
N PHE A 190 30.51 -0.10 -8.57
CA PHE A 190 29.56 0.40 -9.56
C PHE A 190 28.95 -0.73 -10.40
N ASP A 191 29.76 -1.69 -10.86
CA ASP A 191 29.27 -2.85 -11.61
C ASP A 191 28.31 -3.70 -10.77
N THR A 192 28.61 -3.85 -9.48
CA THR A 192 27.73 -4.53 -8.51
C THR A 192 26.39 -3.79 -8.37
N VAL A 193 26.42 -2.45 -8.29
CA VAL A 193 25.21 -1.63 -8.26
C VAL A 193 24.43 -1.75 -9.57
N ALA A 194 25.12 -1.77 -10.71
CA ALA A 194 24.52 -1.92 -12.03
C ALA A 194 23.89 -3.29 -12.25
N SER A 195 24.51 -4.38 -11.79
CA SER A 195 23.93 -5.73 -11.87
C SER A 195 22.67 -5.84 -11.01
N HIS A 196 22.68 -5.25 -9.81
CA HIS A 196 21.49 -5.21 -8.96
C HIS A 196 20.39 -4.30 -9.50
N LEU A 197 20.75 -3.24 -10.24
CA LEU A 197 19.76 -2.45 -10.98
C LEU A 197 19.09 -3.30 -12.06
N LYS A 198 19.86 -4.12 -12.81
CA LYS A 198 19.29 -5.09 -13.77
C LYS A 198 18.36 -6.10 -13.11
N TYR A 199 18.71 -6.59 -11.92
CA TYR A 199 17.82 -7.43 -11.11
C TYR A 199 16.48 -6.73 -10.81
N LEU A 200 16.52 -5.45 -10.42
CA LEU A 200 15.30 -4.68 -10.17
C LEU A 200 14.50 -4.40 -11.45
N ILE A 201 15.15 -4.23 -12.61
CA ILE A 201 14.48 -4.09 -13.91
C ILE A 201 13.74 -5.37 -14.29
N GLY A 202 14.33 -6.54 -14.02
CA GLY A 202 13.71 -7.84 -14.26
C GLY A 202 12.55 -8.16 -13.29
N ALA A 203 12.36 -7.38 -12.24
CA ALA A 203 11.26 -7.58 -11.30
C ALA A 203 9.94 -7.07 -11.88
N SER A 204 9.02 -8.00 -12.15
CA SER A 204 7.66 -7.71 -12.60
C SER A 204 6.66 -7.71 -11.43
N LYS A 205 5.64 -6.86 -11.52
CA LYS A 205 4.40 -6.98 -10.73
C LYS A 205 3.43 -7.92 -11.45
N ALA A 206 2.64 -8.67 -10.68
CA ALA A 206 1.64 -9.59 -11.24
C ALA A 206 0.63 -8.90 -12.19
N LEU A 207 0.36 -7.61 -12.01
CA LEU A 207 -0.52 -6.78 -12.87
C LEU A 207 0.07 -6.43 -14.25
N GLU A 208 1.30 -6.80 -14.55
CA GLU A 208 1.89 -6.60 -15.88
C GLU A 208 1.75 -7.81 -16.79
N HIS A 209 1.51 -8.98 -16.19
CA HIS A 209 1.28 -10.21 -16.92
C HIS A 209 -0.18 -10.32 -17.42
N ILE A 210 -1.04 -9.36 -17.06
CA ILE A 210 -2.38 -9.26 -17.62
C ILE A 210 -2.35 -8.44 -18.91
N ASP A 211 -3.13 -8.91 -19.88
CA ASP A 211 -3.33 -8.23 -21.16
C ASP A 211 -4.07 -6.89 -21.00
N ASP A 212 -4.01 -6.05 -22.04
CA ASP A 212 -4.55 -4.68 -22.01
C ASP A 212 -6.08 -4.65 -21.82
N GLU A 213 -6.79 -5.66 -22.33
CA GLU A 213 -8.24 -5.79 -22.17
C GLU A 213 -8.61 -6.11 -20.72
N ALA A 214 -7.89 -7.04 -20.08
CA ALA A 214 -8.03 -7.32 -18.65
C ALA A 214 -7.72 -6.09 -17.79
N ARG A 215 -6.73 -5.29 -18.17
CA ARG A 215 -6.41 -4.03 -17.48
C ARG A 215 -7.55 -3.01 -17.59
N ALA A 216 -8.08 -2.78 -18.79
CA ALA A 216 -9.21 -1.88 -19.01
C ALA A 216 -10.47 -2.34 -18.24
N ALA A 217 -10.75 -3.65 -18.21
CA ALA A 217 -11.85 -4.22 -17.45
C ALA A 217 -11.68 -3.98 -15.93
N LEU A 218 -10.45 -4.10 -15.40
CA LEU A 218 -10.15 -3.80 -14.01
C LEU A 218 -10.32 -2.31 -13.68
N GLU A 219 -9.84 -1.43 -14.56
CA GLU A 219 -9.90 0.03 -14.37
C GLU A 219 -11.35 0.54 -14.39
N SER A 220 -12.20 0.03 -15.30
CA SER A 220 -13.63 0.36 -15.33
C SER A 220 -14.39 -0.14 -14.09
N LEU A 221 -13.93 -1.23 -13.46
CA LEU A 221 -14.60 -1.81 -12.29
C LEU A 221 -14.64 -0.84 -11.12
N CYS A 222 -13.64 0.00 -10.92
CA CYS A 222 -13.64 0.95 -9.81
C CYS A 222 -13.06 2.30 -10.26
N PRO A 223 -13.91 3.31 -10.52
CA PRO A 223 -13.44 4.59 -10.99
C PRO A 223 -12.49 5.24 -9.99
N PRO A 224 -11.61 6.14 -10.44
CA PRO A 224 -10.40 6.36 -9.66
C PRO A 224 -10.59 7.35 -8.48
N GLY A 225 -11.82 7.73 -8.10
CA GLY A 225 -12.12 8.47 -6.86
C GLY A 225 -12.36 7.59 -5.64
N PHE A 226 -12.30 6.27 -5.81
CA PHE A 226 -12.76 5.30 -4.82
C PHE A 226 -11.67 4.40 -4.25
N HIS A 227 -10.44 4.54 -4.74
CA HIS A 227 -9.29 3.85 -4.19
C HIS A 227 -9.04 4.35 -2.76
N GLY A 228 -8.72 3.41 -1.87
CA GLY A 228 -8.79 3.60 -0.42
C GLY A 228 -7.90 4.73 0.08
N SER A 229 -8.51 5.87 0.44
CA SER A 229 -7.86 6.87 1.28
C SER A 229 -7.70 6.26 2.68
N LEU A 230 -6.52 5.68 2.97
CA LEU A 230 -6.17 5.32 4.33
C LEU A 230 -5.95 6.64 5.09
N MET A 231 -6.96 7.10 5.83
CA MET A 231 -6.90 8.35 6.59
C MET A 231 -5.67 8.35 7.51
N VAL A 232 -4.80 9.35 7.33
CA VAL A 232 -3.64 9.62 8.18
C VAL A 232 -4.14 10.39 9.42
N LYS A 233 -4.61 9.69 10.45
CA LYS A 233 -4.80 10.28 11.79
C LYS A 233 -4.08 9.44 12.84
N GLU A 234 -3.38 10.11 13.75
CA GLU A 234 -2.57 9.51 14.81
C GLU A 234 -3.46 8.84 15.89
N ALA A 235 -2.93 7.78 16.50
CA ALA A 235 -3.62 6.97 17.49
C ALA A 235 -3.69 7.68 18.86
N THR A 236 -4.82 7.58 19.55
CA THR A 236 -4.89 7.75 21.02
C THR A 236 -4.98 6.39 21.72
N THR A 237 -4.50 6.36 22.95
CA THR A 237 -3.93 5.19 23.63
C THR A 237 -4.94 4.31 24.39
N GLY A 238 -6.26 4.58 24.32
CA GLY A 238 -7.25 4.05 25.27
C GLY A 238 -7.84 2.67 24.94
N ALA A 239 -8.54 2.51 23.81
CA ALA A 239 -9.36 1.31 23.50
C ALA A 239 -8.61 0.18 22.75
N PHE A 240 -7.38 0.45 22.30
CA PHE A 240 -6.63 -0.39 21.38
C PHE A 240 -6.41 -1.86 21.86
N PRO A 241 -6.10 -2.14 23.15
CA PRO A 241 -5.85 -3.52 23.60
C PRO A 241 -7.10 -4.41 23.55
N ARG A 242 -8.28 -3.85 23.85
CA ARG A 242 -9.56 -4.60 23.83
C ARG A 242 -9.94 -4.97 22.40
N LEU A 243 -9.82 -4.02 21.47
CA LEU A 243 -10.08 -4.25 20.04
C LEU A 243 -9.09 -5.25 19.45
N ARG A 244 -7.80 -5.12 19.77
CA ARG A 244 -6.77 -6.08 19.36
C ARG A 244 -7.09 -7.49 19.86
N LYS A 245 -7.45 -7.66 21.14
CA LYS A 245 -7.83 -8.97 21.69
C LYS A 245 -9.06 -9.55 21.00
N ALA A 246 -10.08 -8.74 20.75
CA ALA A 246 -11.27 -9.18 20.03
C ALA A 246 -10.96 -9.64 18.59
N PHE A 247 -10.07 -8.95 17.89
CA PHE A 247 -9.61 -9.32 16.54
C PHE A 247 -8.67 -10.54 16.55
N GLN A 248 -7.79 -10.67 17.52
CA GLN A 248 -6.90 -11.83 17.64
C GLN A 248 -7.66 -13.11 18.00
N ASN A 249 -8.71 -13.01 18.82
CA ASN A 249 -9.58 -14.15 19.15
C ASN A 249 -10.32 -14.72 17.92
N ARG A 250 -10.33 -14.01 16.80
CA ARG A 250 -10.85 -14.47 15.50
C ARG A 250 -9.84 -15.29 14.68
N ALA A 251 -8.58 -15.32 15.09
CA ALA A 251 -7.59 -16.21 14.49
C ALA A 251 -7.79 -17.69 14.89
N GLY A 252 -8.63 -17.99 15.88
CA GLY A 252 -9.00 -19.35 16.28
C GLY A 252 -10.05 -20.00 15.37
N ASN A 253 -10.16 -21.33 15.42
CA ASN A 253 -11.00 -22.18 14.54
C ASN A 253 -12.53 -22.02 14.67
N ASP A 254 -13.02 -21.07 15.46
CA ASP A 254 -14.46 -20.95 15.70
C ASP A 254 -15.18 -20.21 14.54
N SER A 255 -16.23 -20.82 14.01
CA SER A 255 -16.95 -20.38 12.82
C SER A 255 -17.76 -19.08 13.02
N GLU A 256 -18.12 -18.74 14.26
CA GLU A 256 -18.75 -17.47 14.65
C GLU A 256 -17.72 -16.34 14.84
N SER A 257 -16.44 -16.66 15.00
CA SER A 257 -15.40 -15.66 15.25
C SER A 257 -15.03 -14.84 14.01
N ARG A 258 -15.46 -15.27 12.80
CA ARG A 258 -14.93 -14.78 11.51
C ARG A 258 -15.65 -13.57 10.94
N LEU A 259 -16.80 -13.20 11.48
CA LEU A 259 -17.53 -11.97 11.12
C LEU A 259 -17.50 -11.04 12.33
N LEU A 260 -16.78 -9.92 12.23
CA LEU A 260 -16.60 -8.98 13.34
C LEU A 260 -17.22 -7.62 12.99
N TRP A 261 -18.04 -7.09 13.89
CA TRP A 261 -18.62 -5.76 13.75
C TRP A 261 -18.24 -4.89 14.96
N ILE A 262 -17.46 -3.85 14.71
CA ILE A 262 -17.05 -2.86 15.72
C ILE A 262 -17.99 -1.65 15.63
N GLN A 263 -18.62 -1.29 16.76
CA GLN A 263 -19.57 -0.19 16.89
C GLN A 263 -19.13 0.78 17.99
N GLY A 264 -19.55 2.04 17.91
CA GLY A 264 -19.22 3.09 18.90
C GLY A 264 -19.11 4.47 18.25
N PRO A 265 -18.73 5.53 18.98
CA PRO A 265 -18.57 6.85 18.39
C PRO A 265 -17.50 6.86 17.29
N GLN A 266 -17.60 7.78 16.32
CA GLN A 266 -16.50 8.04 15.40
C GLN A 266 -15.37 8.69 16.20
N ASN A 267 -14.27 7.97 16.37
CA ASN A 267 -13.11 8.47 17.10
C ASN A 267 -11.80 8.05 16.41
N PRO A 268 -10.70 8.79 16.66
CA PRO A 268 -9.39 8.49 16.08
C PRO A 268 -8.89 7.07 16.39
N GLU A 269 -9.32 6.48 17.52
CA GLU A 269 -8.89 5.16 17.96
C GLU A 269 -9.36 4.04 17.04
N LYS A 270 -10.58 4.13 16.51
CA LYS A 270 -11.10 3.15 15.54
C LYS A 270 -10.39 3.21 14.20
N ALA A 271 -10.17 4.43 13.68
CA ALA A 271 -9.43 4.62 12.43
C ALA A 271 -7.99 4.10 12.57
N SER A 272 -7.35 4.39 13.70
CA SER A 272 -6.03 3.85 14.06
C SER A 272 -6.04 2.32 14.18
N PHE A 273 -7.07 1.75 14.80
CA PHE A 273 -7.21 0.30 14.90
C PHE A 273 -7.42 -0.37 13.53
N VAL A 274 -8.28 0.18 12.67
CA VAL A 274 -8.48 -0.29 11.29
C VAL A 274 -7.17 -0.24 10.51
N ARG A 275 -6.43 0.87 10.61
CA ARG A 275 -5.09 1.00 10.05
C ARG A 275 -4.18 -0.12 10.55
N HIS A 276 -4.05 -0.28 11.86
CA HIS A 276 -3.21 -1.33 12.46
C HIS A 276 -3.61 -2.75 12.04
N VAL A 277 -4.90 -3.02 11.89
CA VAL A 277 -5.39 -4.30 11.36
C VAL A 277 -4.90 -4.53 9.93
N ILE A 278 -5.02 -3.51 9.08
CA ILE A 278 -4.65 -3.58 7.66
C ILE A 278 -3.13 -3.59 7.47
N THR A 279 -2.37 -2.81 8.25
CA THR A 279 -0.92 -2.64 8.11
C THR A 279 -0.12 -3.72 8.81
N ASP A 280 -0.57 -4.16 9.98
CA ASP A 280 0.25 -4.98 10.88
C ASP A 280 -0.36 -6.35 11.14
N LEU A 281 -1.66 -6.45 11.46
CA LEU A 281 -2.22 -7.73 11.93
C LEU A 281 -2.51 -8.72 10.81
N ILE A 282 -3.07 -8.27 9.68
CA ILE A 282 -3.40 -9.18 8.57
C ILE A 282 -2.16 -9.57 7.76
N PRO A 283 -1.25 -8.64 7.38
CA PRO A 283 -0.07 -8.98 6.59
C PRO A 283 0.94 -9.88 7.32
N PHE A 284 0.94 -9.90 8.66
CA PHE A 284 1.80 -10.80 9.44
C PHE A 284 1.36 -12.27 9.36
N SER A 285 0.13 -12.54 8.89
CA SER A 285 -0.28 -13.88 8.52
C SER A 285 0.24 -14.21 7.13
N ALA A 286 1.01 -15.28 6.99
CA ALA A 286 1.64 -15.70 5.72
C ALA A 286 0.65 -15.89 4.54
N GLN A 287 -0.66 -15.99 4.80
CA GLN A 287 -1.72 -16.13 3.78
C GLN A 287 -2.76 -14.99 3.83
N GLY A 288 -2.51 -13.92 4.57
CA GLY A 288 -3.46 -12.83 4.79
C GLY A 288 -3.55 -11.83 3.62
N LYS A 289 -4.69 -11.81 2.93
CA LYS A 289 -5.07 -10.84 1.89
C LYS A 289 -6.05 -9.83 2.48
N VAL A 290 -6.02 -8.58 2.01
CA VAL A 290 -6.90 -7.50 2.52
C VAL A 290 -7.58 -6.76 1.38
N ALA A 291 -8.91 -6.71 1.41
CA ALA A 291 -9.71 -5.80 0.59
C ALA A 291 -10.32 -4.74 1.49
N TYR A 292 -9.93 -3.48 1.33
CA TYR A 292 -10.40 -2.36 2.15
C TYR A 292 -11.40 -1.49 1.38
N CYS A 293 -12.47 -1.02 2.05
CA CYS A 293 -13.39 -0.04 1.49
C CYS A 293 -13.74 1.00 2.56
N LEU A 294 -13.48 2.27 2.27
CA LEU A 294 -13.89 3.40 3.12
C LEU A 294 -15.14 4.06 2.53
N LEU A 295 -16.20 4.11 3.32
CA LEU A 295 -17.43 4.79 2.96
C LEU A 295 -17.34 6.22 3.53
N ASP A 296 -17.20 7.20 2.65
CA ASP A 296 -17.05 8.62 3.00
C ASP A 296 -17.94 9.48 2.08
N ASP A 297 -18.48 10.56 2.62
CA ASP A 297 -19.35 11.51 1.92
C ASP A 297 -18.57 12.44 0.99
N SER A 298 -17.23 12.48 1.14
CA SER A 298 -16.35 13.32 0.32
C SER A 298 -16.33 12.95 -1.17
N VAL A 299 -16.84 11.77 -1.55
CA VAL A 299 -16.88 11.30 -2.94
C VAL A 299 -18.30 10.85 -3.32
N PRO A 300 -18.91 11.43 -4.39
CA PRO A 300 -20.23 11.03 -4.87
C PRO A 300 -20.31 9.54 -5.16
N GLY A 301 -21.40 8.88 -4.76
CA GLY A 301 -21.64 7.45 -5.06
C GLY A 301 -21.18 6.45 -3.99
N ARG A 302 -20.42 6.87 -2.97
CA ARG A 302 -19.94 5.97 -1.89
C ARG A 302 -21.02 5.39 -0.96
N ARG A 303 -22.28 5.82 -1.10
CA ARG A 303 -23.44 5.32 -0.36
C ARG A 303 -24.28 4.27 -1.13
N LYS A 304 -23.72 3.68 -2.18
CA LYS A 304 -24.38 2.66 -3.02
C LYS A 304 -23.79 1.27 -2.78
N LEU A 305 -24.60 0.23 -2.97
CA LEU A 305 -24.16 -1.17 -2.83
C LEU A 305 -23.19 -1.56 -3.95
N GLU A 306 -23.46 -1.10 -5.18
CA GLU A 306 -22.61 -1.25 -6.36
C GLU A 306 -21.19 -0.84 -6.03
N HIS A 307 -21.05 0.30 -5.35
CA HIS A 307 -19.77 0.86 -5.00
C HIS A 307 -18.96 -0.05 -4.07
N LEU A 308 -19.61 -0.54 -3.01
CA LEU A 308 -18.97 -1.43 -2.05
C LEU A 308 -18.52 -2.74 -2.73
N LEU A 309 -19.37 -3.32 -3.58
CA LEU A 309 -19.05 -4.55 -4.31
C LEU A 309 -17.91 -4.33 -5.30
N ARG A 310 -17.95 -3.24 -6.08
CA ARG A 310 -16.90 -2.85 -7.03
C ARG A 310 -15.55 -2.67 -6.36
N THR A 311 -15.47 -1.88 -5.29
CA THR A 311 -14.21 -1.61 -4.58
C THR A 311 -13.62 -2.86 -3.96
N THR A 312 -14.45 -3.66 -3.29
CA THR A 312 -13.96 -4.90 -2.65
C THR A 312 -13.55 -5.95 -3.67
N LEU A 313 -14.28 -6.07 -4.79
CA LEU A 313 -13.94 -6.97 -5.90
C LEU A 313 -12.66 -6.52 -6.61
N HIS A 314 -12.54 -5.22 -6.90
CA HIS A 314 -11.34 -4.63 -7.48
C HIS A 314 -10.10 -4.92 -6.63
N HIS A 315 -10.17 -4.70 -5.32
CA HIS A 315 -9.05 -5.05 -4.43
C HIS A 315 -8.76 -6.56 -4.40
N ALA A 316 -9.79 -7.41 -4.36
CA ALA A 316 -9.61 -8.86 -4.35
C ALA A 316 -8.91 -9.35 -5.64
N LEU A 317 -9.31 -8.85 -6.80
CA LEU A 317 -8.73 -9.22 -8.10
C LEU A 317 -7.38 -8.56 -8.37
N ARG A 318 -7.10 -7.38 -7.82
CA ARG A 318 -5.74 -6.80 -7.84
C ARG A 318 -4.72 -7.63 -7.04
N ILE A 319 -5.18 -8.31 -5.99
CA ILE A 319 -4.34 -9.23 -5.22
C ILE A 319 -4.08 -10.53 -6.01
N GLU A 320 -5.01 -10.95 -6.86
CA GLU A 320 -4.92 -12.16 -7.70
C GLU A 320 -5.16 -11.82 -9.19
N PRO A 321 -4.22 -11.15 -9.87
CA PRO A 321 -4.45 -10.62 -11.22
C PRO A 321 -4.80 -11.66 -12.28
N GLU A 322 -4.35 -12.91 -12.10
CA GLU A 322 -4.69 -14.03 -12.98
C GLU A 322 -6.20 -14.27 -13.12
N LEU A 323 -6.98 -13.85 -12.12
CA LEU A 323 -8.42 -14.03 -12.09
C LEU A 323 -9.18 -12.94 -12.88
N ILE A 324 -8.53 -11.80 -13.16
CA ILE A 324 -9.17 -10.65 -13.81
C ILE A 324 -9.73 -11.04 -15.17
N ARG A 325 -8.93 -11.72 -16.00
CA ARG A 325 -9.34 -12.13 -17.34
C ARG A 325 -10.56 -13.06 -17.31
N HIS A 326 -10.64 -13.95 -16.33
CA HIS A 326 -11.73 -14.89 -16.23
C HIS A 326 -13.03 -14.23 -15.76
N TYR A 327 -12.96 -13.32 -14.79
CA TYR A 327 -14.14 -12.77 -14.12
C TYR A 327 -14.60 -11.41 -14.66
N LEU A 328 -13.70 -10.54 -15.13
CA LEU A 328 -14.09 -9.18 -15.56
C LEU A 328 -14.26 -9.06 -17.07
N VAL A 329 -13.34 -9.60 -17.85
CA VAL A 329 -13.32 -9.43 -19.31
C VAL A 329 -14.61 -9.87 -20.01
N PRO A 330 -15.26 -11.01 -19.66
CA PRO A 330 -16.50 -11.42 -20.33
C PRO A 330 -17.64 -10.40 -20.16
N HIS A 331 -17.77 -9.81 -18.97
CA HIS A 331 -18.80 -8.81 -18.68
C HIS A 331 -18.47 -7.46 -19.31
N PHE A 332 -17.19 -7.07 -19.25
CA PHE A 332 -16.69 -5.84 -19.86
C PHE A 332 -16.90 -5.83 -21.38
N ARG A 333 -16.49 -6.91 -22.07
CA ARG A 333 -16.68 -7.05 -23.52
C ARG A 333 -18.16 -7.06 -23.88
N LYS A 334 -18.99 -7.81 -23.15
CA LYS A 334 -20.43 -7.85 -23.41
C LYS A 334 -21.07 -6.46 -23.31
N ALA A 335 -20.66 -5.63 -22.34
CA ALA A 335 -21.19 -4.28 -22.21
C ALA A 335 -20.74 -3.36 -23.36
N ILE A 336 -19.48 -3.46 -23.78
CA ILE A 336 -18.94 -2.69 -24.91
C ILE A 336 -19.57 -3.10 -26.25
N ASP A 337 -19.77 -4.40 -26.46
CA ASP A 337 -20.38 -4.93 -27.69
C ASP A 337 -21.86 -4.52 -27.82
N ILE A 338 -22.56 -4.37 -26.70
CA ILE A 338 -23.98 -3.94 -26.66
C ILE A 338 -24.10 -2.41 -26.81
N GLY A 339 -23.16 -1.64 -26.27
CA GLY A 339 -23.16 -0.18 -26.31
C GLY A 339 -22.14 0.38 -27.29
N ALA A 340 -22.55 0.53 -28.55
CA ALA A 340 -21.67 0.91 -29.67
C ALA A 340 -21.05 2.33 -29.58
N LEU A 341 -21.43 3.19 -28.62
CA LEU A 341 -20.76 4.46 -28.34
C LEU A 341 -21.00 4.88 -26.87
N ASP A 342 -19.91 5.05 -26.11
CA ASP A 342 -19.86 5.78 -24.82
C ASP A 342 -20.69 5.20 -23.65
N VAL A 343 -20.45 3.92 -23.31
CA VAL A 343 -21.03 3.29 -22.12
C VAL A 343 -20.31 3.79 -20.87
N ALA A 344 -21.03 4.40 -19.92
CA ALA A 344 -20.43 4.80 -18.66
C ALA A 344 -20.04 3.56 -17.82
N ASP A 345 -18.97 3.66 -17.04
CA ASP A 345 -18.53 2.57 -16.15
C ASP A 345 -19.66 2.05 -15.23
N ASP A 346 -20.60 2.91 -14.85
CA ASP A 346 -21.75 2.57 -14.02
C ASP A 346 -22.78 1.68 -14.73
N ASP A 347 -22.84 1.74 -16.06
CA ASP A 347 -23.73 0.92 -16.89
C ASP A 347 -23.15 -0.47 -17.15
N ILE A 348 -21.82 -0.62 -17.06
CA ILE A 348 -21.12 -1.92 -17.17
C ILE A 348 -21.33 -2.74 -15.89
N TRP A 349 -21.11 -2.09 -14.74
CA TRP A 349 -21.00 -2.76 -13.44
C TRP A 349 -22.25 -2.53 -12.58
N THR A 350 -23.39 -3.01 -13.07
CA THR A 350 -24.69 -2.93 -12.38
C THR A 350 -24.81 -3.98 -11.25
N LEU A 351 -25.80 -3.83 -10.37
CA LEU A 351 -26.08 -4.84 -9.34
C LEU A 351 -26.40 -6.22 -9.91
N GLU A 352 -27.03 -6.28 -11.08
CA GLU A 352 -27.35 -7.56 -11.75
C GLU A 352 -26.09 -8.34 -12.13
N VAL A 353 -25.01 -7.64 -12.47
CA VAL A 353 -23.69 -8.24 -12.74
C VAL A 353 -22.95 -8.50 -11.43
N LEU A 354 -22.89 -7.51 -10.54
CA LEU A 354 -22.02 -7.55 -9.34
C LEU A 354 -22.49 -8.54 -8.28
N VAL A 355 -23.80 -8.63 -8.02
CA VAL A 355 -24.36 -9.51 -6.97
C VAL A 355 -24.03 -10.99 -7.21
N PRO A 356 -24.17 -11.56 -8.43
CA PRO A 356 -23.72 -12.93 -8.68
C PRO A 356 -22.20 -13.04 -8.84
N LEU A 357 -21.52 -12.05 -9.44
CA LEU A 357 -20.09 -12.12 -9.73
C LEU A 357 -19.23 -12.07 -8.47
N TRP A 358 -19.57 -11.21 -7.51
CA TRP A 358 -18.80 -10.98 -6.30
C TRP A 358 -18.52 -12.26 -5.50
N PRO A 359 -19.52 -13.08 -5.12
CA PRO A 359 -19.28 -14.30 -4.35
C PRO A 359 -18.46 -15.33 -5.14
N GLU A 360 -18.59 -15.41 -6.47
CA GLU A 360 -17.82 -16.33 -7.29
C GLU A 360 -16.34 -15.97 -7.37
N ALA A 361 -16.04 -14.71 -7.68
CA ALA A 361 -14.66 -14.22 -7.74
C ALA A 361 -13.97 -14.28 -6.37
N VAL A 362 -14.67 -13.87 -5.31
CA VAL A 362 -14.15 -13.95 -3.94
C VAL A 362 -13.90 -15.40 -3.52
N ALA A 363 -14.71 -16.36 -3.98
CA ALA A 363 -14.50 -17.79 -3.68
C ALA A 363 -13.19 -18.29 -4.28
N LYS A 364 -12.87 -17.86 -5.50
CA LYS A 364 -11.62 -18.23 -6.12
C LYS A 364 -10.42 -17.55 -5.46
N VAL A 365 -10.51 -16.29 -5.08
CA VAL A 365 -9.46 -15.59 -4.31
C VAL A 365 -9.21 -16.29 -2.97
N THR A 366 -10.28 -16.71 -2.29
CA THR A 366 -10.22 -17.39 -0.99
C THR A 366 -9.77 -18.85 -1.08
N SER A 367 -9.86 -19.49 -2.25
CA SER A 367 -9.22 -20.78 -2.52
C SER A 367 -7.69 -20.73 -2.49
N ARG A 368 -7.11 -19.53 -2.65
CA ARG A 368 -5.66 -19.28 -2.71
C ARG A 368 -5.12 -18.61 -1.43
N GLY A 369 -5.89 -18.56 -0.35
CA GLY A 369 -5.50 -17.92 0.91
C GLY A 369 -6.64 -17.20 1.60
N VAL A 370 -6.36 -16.59 2.76
CA VAL A 370 -7.40 -15.95 3.58
C VAL A 370 -7.63 -14.51 3.09
N LEU A 371 -8.84 -14.18 2.64
CA LEU A 371 -9.22 -12.81 2.31
C LEU A 371 -9.95 -12.15 3.47
N THR A 372 -9.42 -11.02 3.95
CA THR A 372 -10.08 -10.16 4.92
C THR A 372 -10.66 -8.93 4.23
N VAL A 373 -11.99 -8.84 4.18
CA VAL A 373 -12.72 -7.66 3.71
C VAL A 373 -12.95 -6.72 4.90
N VAL A 374 -12.46 -5.50 4.80
CA VAL A 374 -12.59 -4.45 5.83
C VAL A 374 -13.44 -3.33 5.26
N VAL A 375 -14.60 -3.08 5.86
CA VAL A 375 -15.51 -2.00 5.47
C VAL A 375 -15.58 -1.00 6.61
N ASP A 376 -15.03 0.18 6.37
CA ASP A 376 -14.99 1.28 7.33
C ASP A 376 -16.16 2.24 7.07
N SER A 377 -16.68 2.83 8.16
CA SER A 377 -17.89 3.68 8.13
C SER A 377 -19.12 2.99 7.53
N PHE A 378 -19.33 1.69 7.79
CA PHE A 378 -20.45 0.90 7.27
C PHE A 378 -21.84 1.48 7.60
N SER A 379 -21.95 2.29 8.66
CA SER A 379 -23.19 2.99 9.02
C SER A 379 -23.61 4.07 8.01
N GLU A 380 -22.70 4.57 7.17
CA GLU A 380 -23.00 5.59 6.16
C GLU A 380 -23.81 5.02 4.98
N LEU A 381 -23.81 3.69 4.80
CA LEU A 381 -24.65 3.04 3.80
C LEU A 381 -26.13 3.06 4.22
N PRO A 382 -27.06 3.32 3.28
CA PRO A 382 -28.48 3.12 3.51
C PRO A 382 -28.77 1.68 3.97
N VAL A 383 -29.81 1.50 4.77
CA VAL A 383 -30.18 0.19 5.36
C VAL A 383 -30.35 -0.89 4.30
N ASP A 384 -30.97 -0.56 3.16
CA ASP A 384 -31.19 -1.51 2.06
C ASP A 384 -29.86 -1.96 1.43
N CYS A 385 -28.90 -1.05 1.27
CA CYS A 385 -27.56 -1.37 0.79
C CYS A 385 -26.77 -2.21 1.80
N GLN A 386 -26.89 -1.92 3.10
CA GLN A 386 -26.31 -2.75 4.15
C GLN A 386 -26.86 -4.19 4.09
N GLN A 387 -28.18 -4.33 3.96
CA GLN A 387 -28.83 -5.64 3.85
C GLN A 387 -28.40 -6.37 2.58
N GLY A 388 -28.31 -5.69 1.44
CA GLY A 388 -27.85 -6.28 0.19
C GLY A 388 -26.41 -6.81 0.27
N PHE A 389 -25.50 -6.08 0.91
CA PHE A 389 -24.13 -6.56 1.13
C PHE A 389 -24.08 -7.77 2.07
N LEU A 390 -24.83 -7.74 3.17
CA LEU A 390 -24.92 -8.87 4.10
C LEU A 390 -25.51 -10.10 3.43
N LYS A 391 -26.48 -9.93 2.52
CA LYS A 391 -27.03 -11.00 1.69
C LYS A 391 -25.96 -11.61 0.77
N CYS A 392 -25.12 -10.81 0.12
CA CYS A 392 -24.01 -11.32 -0.70
C CYS A 392 -23.04 -12.19 0.14
N ILE A 393 -22.80 -11.81 1.40
CA ILE A 393 -22.00 -12.60 2.33
C ILE A 393 -22.71 -13.91 2.70
N ASP A 394 -24.03 -13.87 2.96
CA ASP A 394 -24.83 -15.08 3.20
C ASP A 394 -24.76 -16.03 2.00
N ASP A 395 -24.99 -15.52 0.79
CA ASP A 395 -24.95 -16.29 -0.46
C ASP A 395 -23.58 -16.94 -0.67
N PHE A 396 -22.49 -16.20 -0.42
CA PHE A 396 -21.13 -16.76 -0.42
C PHE A 396 -20.98 -17.94 0.56
N ARG A 397 -21.43 -17.77 1.81
CA ARG A 397 -21.27 -18.79 2.86
C ARG A 397 -22.12 -20.03 2.59
N LEU A 398 -23.29 -19.87 2.00
CA LEU A 398 -24.21 -20.95 1.66
C LEU A 398 -23.74 -21.73 0.43
N THR A 399 -23.30 -21.04 -0.62
CA THR A 399 -22.96 -21.67 -1.91
C THR A 399 -21.51 -22.16 -2.00
N LYS A 400 -20.60 -21.61 -1.19
CA LYS A 400 -19.16 -21.89 -1.26
C LYS A 400 -18.63 -22.42 0.07
N ALA A 401 -19.29 -23.46 0.61
CA ALA A 401 -19.00 -24.03 1.92
C ALA A 401 -17.51 -24.35 2.17
N VAL A 402 -16.79 -24.82 1.14
CA VAL A 402 -15.35 -25.14 1.21
C VAL A 402 -14.47 -23.91 1.48
N HIS A 403 -14.89 -22.73 1.04
CA HIS A 403 -14.14 -21.48 1.16
C HIS A 403 -14.66 -20.56 2.28
N ARG A 404 -15.73 -20.97 2.97
CA ARG A 404 -16.36 -20.23 4.06
C ARG A 404 -15.38 -19.82 5.15
N ASP A 405 -14.37 -20.65 5.38
CA ASP A 405 -13.37 -20.48 6.44
C ASP A 405 -12.26 -19.50 6.07
N CYS A 406 -12.10 -19.22 4.77
CA CYS A 406 -11.06 -18.35 4.22
C CYS A 406 -11.54 -16.90 4.00
N LEU A 407 -12.86 -16.63 4.09
CA LEU A 407 -13.39 -15.27 4.05
C LEU A 407 -13.59 -14.71 5.47
N LYS A 408 -12.98 -13.56 5.71
CA LYS A 408 -13.03 -12.81 6.96
C LYS A 408 -13.63 -11.43 6.69
N VAL A 409 -14.80 -11.10 7.24
CA VAL A 409 -15.36 -9.72 7.15
C VAL A 409 -15.23 -8.93 8.46
N LEU A 410 -14.68 -7.73 8.39
CA LEU A 410 -14.64 -6.73 9.47
C LEU A 410 -15.46 -5.51 9.07
N LEU A 411 -16.51 -5.22 9.82
CA LEU A 411 -17.34 -4.04 9.66
C LEU A 411 -17.03 -3.06 10.79
N VAL A 412 -16.85 -1.79 10.46
CA VAL A 412 -16.69 -0.71 11.43
C VAL A 412 -17.79 0.33 11.21
N SER A 413 -18.44 0.76 12.30
CA SER A 413 -19.55 1.72 12.23
C SER A 413 -19.50 2.74 13.36
N GLY A 414 -20.09 3.91 13.10
CA GLY A 414 -20.38 4.93 14.10
C GLY A 414 -21.51 4.50 15.06
N GLU A 415 -21.88 5.38 15.99
CA GLU A 415 -23.08 5.21 16.82
C GLU A 415 -24.31 5.39 15.93
N GLY A 416 -24.88 4.27 15.47
CA GLY A 416 -26.04 4.25 14.60
C GLY A 416 -26.96 3.09 14.92
N LYS A 417 -28.26 3.26 14.65
CA LYS A 417 -29.27 2.22 14.82
C LYS A 417 -28.89 1.01 13.94
N ARG A 418 -28.87 -0.17 14.56
CA ARG A 418 -28.74 -1.45 13.85
C ARG A 418 -29.76 -1.49 12.71
N PRO A 419 -29.41 -1.96 11.50
CA PRO A 419 -30.44 -2.36 10.55
C PRO A 419 -31.39 -3.31 11.31
N THR A 420 -32.69 -3.00 11.26
CA THR A 420 -33.71 -3.72 12.03
C THR A 420 -33.51 -5.21 11.81
N ARG A 421 -33.52 -5.97 12.91
CA ARG A 421 -33.29 -7.42 12.92
C ARG A 421 -34.45 -8.08 12.19
N SER A 422 -34.37 -8.10 10.86
CA SER A 422 -35.26 -8.88 10.02
C SER A 422 -35.13 -10.32 10.48
N ARG A 423 -36.26 -10.98 10.78
CA ARG A 423 -36.34 -12.41 11.13
C ARG A 423 -35.67 -13.33 10.09
N ARG A 424 -35.23 -12.80 8.94
CA ARG A 424 -34.66 -13.54 7.79
C ARG A 424 -33.14 -13.40 7.60
N SER A 425 -32.42 -12.55 8.34
CA SER A 425 -30.97 -12.33 8.10
C SER A 425 -30.06 -13.17 9.01
N TRP A 426 -29.72 -14.40 8.60
CA TRP A 426 -28.82 -15.32 9.33
C TRP A 426 -27.39 -14.78 9.53
N VAL A 427 -26.89 -13.93 8.63
CA VAL A 427 -25.56 -13.32 8.79
C VAL A 427 -25.49 -12.38 10.00
N LEU A 428 -26.53 -11.60 10.30
CA LEU A 428 -26.51 -10.64 11.41
C LEU A 428 -26.40 -11.32 12.79
N SER A 429 -26.87 -12.55 12.92
CA SER A 429 -26.67 -13.37 14.13
C SER A 429 -25.29 -14.01 14.19
N SER A 430 -24.61 -14.17 13.04
CA SER A 430 -23.25 -14.72 12.98
C SER A 430 -22.16 -13.68 13.27
N PHE A 431 -22.49 -12.38 13.30
CA PHE A 431 -21.53 -11.32 13.59
C PHE A 431 -21.29 -11.19 15.09
N LYS A 432 -20.03 -11.32 15.50
CA LYS A 432 -19.60 -10.90 16.84
C LYS A 432 -19.57 -9.38 16.90
N VAL A 433 -20.38 -8.79 17.75
CA VAL A 433 -20.47 -7.33 17.91
C VAL A 433 -19.62 -6.88 19.09
N VAL A 434 -18.72 -5.91 18.85
CA VAL A 434 -17.89 -5.28 19.89
C VAL A 434 -18.26 -3.81 19.95
N LYS A 435 -18.75 -3.37 21.10
CA LYS A 435 -19.03 -1.96 21.37
C LYS A 435 -17.81 -1.29 22.00
N VAL A 436 -17.41 -0.17 21.41
CA VAL A 436 -16.42 0.76 21.94
C VAL A 436 -17.23 1.90 22.55
N CYS A 437 -17.15 2.05 23.87
CA CYS A 437 -17.72 3.19 24.58
C CYS A 437 -16.73 4.36 24.55
#